data_AF-A0A813KI32-F1
#
_entry.id   AF-A0A813KI32-F1
#
_cell.length_a   1.000
_cell.length_b   1.000
_cell.length_c   1.000
_cell.angle_alpha   90.00
_cell.angle_beta   90.00
_cell.angle_gamma   90.00
#
_symmetry.space_group_name_H-M   'P 1'
#
loop_
_entity.id
_entity.type
_entity.pdbx_description
1 polymer ?
#
loop_
_entity_poly.entity_id
_entity_poly.type
_entity_poly.pdbx_seq_one_letter_code
_entity_poly.pdbx_strand_id
1 'polypeptide(L)'
;GGIVQSRGGESSLSSAIGSICQAVPRPSPGASSAEGRGPVFVRRLAPDEVQVSPRLRAVIVPLGPAEAHGRRALGLDPLPALLEANSGHGFSSSVGTSCPLTCSFDGNNMQELLKKCDNVAEVRLLYDNEATSANAEAAIRELGSMCGPEDYFMFYYSGHGSSVPDKDGDEEDGKDEALCFVGPGGKLASQYFMIDDDFARIVTDSFQPGTNILILTDCCHSGTIGDFEKPCWDGFPAISLSGCMDAQTSGDMGKGGIFTHSMLLAIDKLDNHGRVEYSVGDLYKATVKEDDAVFRSQQIITINASRGGHPDEMRWPLLPSDYVAPLNGAISTITGGGGGGEGGGFDLSDGSVVQQIIQGLLANPAILQQFNISPAIVSAMANGVKNLMASRASRQFGIKEEDAQKLLDGA
;
A
#
# COMPACT_ATOMS: atom_id res chain seq x y z
N GLY A 1 -33.63 -38.91 60.19
CA GLY A 1 -34.17 -38.14 59.05
C GLY A 1 -33.08 -38.12 58.00
N GLY A 2 -33.28 -38.63 56.79
CA GLY A 2 -34.25 -38.18 55.78
C GLY A 2 -33.46 -37.36 54.76
N ILE A 3 -33.17 -37.86 53.53
CA ILE A 3 -34.04 -37.84 52.32
C ILE A 3 -34.33 -36.38 51.89
N VAL A 4 -34.17 -35.86 50.65
CA VAL A 4 -33.81 -36.36 49.31
C VAL A 4 -33.61 -35.14 48.38
N GLN A 5 -32.84 -35.35 47.31
CA GLN A 5 -32.80 -34.76 45.95
C GLN A 5 -33.68 -33.53 45.56
N SER A 6 -33.13 -32.72 44.64
CA SER A 6 -33.48 -32.69 43.19
C SER A 6 -33.69 -31.30 42.55
N ARG A 7 -32.98 -31.11 41.41
CA ARG A 7 -33.38 -30.46 40.13
C ARG A 7 -33.46 -28.92 40.08
N GLY A 8 -33.08 -28.23 39.00
CA GLY A 8 -32.57 -28.57 37.66
C GLY A 8 -31.87 -27.33 37.07
N GLY A 9 -30.94 -27.49 36.12
CA GLY A 9 -31.13 -27.10 34.70
C GLY A 9 -30.95 -25.59 34.52
N GLU A 10 -29.85 -25.10 33.94
CA GLU A 10 -29.75 -24.90 32.49
C GLU A 10 -28.30 -25.10 31.95
N SER A 11 -28.19 -25.96 30.94
CA SER A 11 -27.26 -25.86 29.79
C SER A 11 -27.67 -24.65 28.93
N SER A 12 -26.85 -23.90 28.19
CA SER A 12 -25.82 -24.26 27.20
C SER A 12 -25.26 -22.98 26.55
N LEU A 13 -24.10 -23.10 25.90
CA LEU A 13 -23.62 -22.29 24.76
C LEU A 13 -23.13 -20.85 25.04
N SER A 14 -21.81 -20.71 25.17
CA SER A 14 -21.05 -19.64 24.50
C SER A 14 -19.67 -20.18 24.14
N SER A 15 -19.55 -20.56 22.87
CA SER A 15 -18.34 -21.01 22.19
C SER A 15 -18.10 -20.05 21.03
N ALA A 16 -16.84 -19.63 20.86
CA ALA A 16 -16.29 -18.95 19.68
C ALA A 16 -16.83 -17.52 19.47
N ILE A 17 -16.06 -16.50 19.07
CA ILE A 17 -14.88 -16.43 18.22
C ILE A 17 -14.03 -15.29 18.80
N GLY A 18 -12.77 -15.56 19.15
CA GLY A 18 -11.81 -14.50 19.45
C GLY A 18 -11.26 -13.98 18.13
N SER A 19 -11.36 -12.67 17.91
CA SER A 19 -10.77 -11.97 16.77
C SER A 19 -9.29 -12.33 16.66
N ILE A 20 -8.93 -12.93 15.53
CA ILE A 20 -7.55 -13.25 15.22
C ILE A 20 -6.99 -12.06 14.43
N CYS A 21 -6.46 -11.07 15.12
CA CYS A 21 -5.40 -10.22 14.56
C CYS A 21 -4.14 -11.10 14.47
N GLN A 22 -3.83 -11.70 13.32
CA GLN A 22 -2.55 -12.39 13.14
C GLN A 22 -1.44 -11.35 12.96
N ALA A 23 -0.94 -10.80 14.07
CA ALA A 23 0.43 -10.32 14.08
C ALA A 23 1.34 -11.54 13.90
N VAL A 24 1.78 -11.80 12.66
CA VAL A 24 2.77 -12.84 12.39
C VAL A 24 4.09 -12.41 13.07
N PRO A 25 4.64 -13.20 14.02
CA PRO A 25 5.85 -12.81 14.72
C PRO A 25 7.04 -12.76 13.76
N ARG A 26 7.84 -11.69 13.86
CA ARG A 26 9.11 -11.53 13.10
C ARG A 26 9.99 -12.78 13.29
N PRO A 27 10.55 -13.37 12.22
CA PRO A 27 11.46 -14.49 12.36
C PRO A 27 12.74 -14.04 13.07
N SER A 28 13.09 -14.72 14.17
CA SER A 28 14.30 -14.43 14.95
C SER A 28 15.55 -14.79 14.13
N PRO A 29 16.61 -13.97 14.14
CA PRO A 29 17.83 -14.26 13.40
C PRO A 29 18.63 -15.33 14.14
N GLY A 30 18.43 -16.62 13.81
CA GLY A 30 19.22 -17.68 14.44
C GLY A 30 18.91 -19.14 14.14
N ALA A 31 17.94 -19.47 13.28
CA ALA A 31 17.65 -20.87 12.97
C ALA A 31 18.10 -21.26 11.56
N SER A 32 19.28 -21.87 11.45
CA SER A 32 19.59 -22.74 10.32
C SER A 32 18.97 -24.11 10.55
N SER A 33 18.07 -24.58 9.68
CA SER A 33 18.13 -25.91 9.08
C SER A 33 16.87 -26.23 8.28
N ALA A 34 17.12 -26.59 7.02
CA ALA A 34 16.53 -27.67 6.24
C ALA A 34 15.04 -28.08 6.44
N GLU A 35 14.37 -28.11 5.28
CA GLU A 35 13.24 -28.96 4.88
C GLU A 35 11.80 -28.50 5.15
N GLY A 36 11.06 -28.34 4.04
CA GLY A 36 9.64 -28.02 4.00
C GLY A 36 9.19 -27.43 2.66
N ARG A 37 9.70 -27.91 1.51
CA ARG A 37 9.13 -27.55 0.20
C ARG A 37 7.78 -28.27 0.04
N GLY A 38 6.70 -27.62 0.45
CA GLY A 38 5.37 -27.97 -0.04
C GLY A 38 5.30 -27.75 -1.55
N PRO A 39 4.45 -28.51 -2.29
CA PRO A 39 4.31 -28.31 -3.72
C PRO A 39 3.73 -26.91 -3.98
N VAL A 40 4.52 -26.04 -4.60
CA VAL A 40 4.00 -24.83 -5.24
C VAL A 40 3.15 -25.31 -6.41
N PHE A 41 1.82 -25.14 -6.31
CA PHE A 41 0.91 -25.47 -7.39
C PHE A 41 1.03 -24.43 -8.51
N VAL A 42 2.04 -24.59 -9.36
CA VAL A 42 2.19 -23.83 -10.60
C VAL A 42 1.26 -24.45 -11.64
N ARG A 43 0.11 -23.83 -11.92
CA ARG A 43 -0.79 -24.26 -12.99
C ARG A 43 -0.26 -23.75 -14.32
N ARG A 44 0.13 -24.65 -15.22
CA ARG A 44 0.41 -24.33 -16.62
C ARG A 44 -0.92 -24.33 -17.39
N LEU A 45 -1.32 -23.19 -17.94
CA LEU A 45 -2.57 -23.09 -18.72
C LEU A 45 -2.48 -23.96 -19.99
N ALA A 46 -3.60 -24.62 -20.33
CA ALA A 46 -3.72 -25.43 -21.54
C ALA A 46 -3.98 -24.53 -22.77
N PRO A 47 -3.58 -24.94 -23.99
CA PRO A 47 -3.59 -24.06 -25.18
C PRO A 47 -4.98 -23.57 -25.65
N ASP A 48 -6.07 -24.24 -25.25
CA ASP A 48 -7.42 -24.04 -25.82
C ASP A 48 -8.47 -23.54 -24.81
N GLU A 49 -8.07 -23.16 -23.59
CA GLU A 49 -8.99 -22.59 -22.59
C GLU A 49 -9.16 -21.09 -22.88
N VAL A 50 -10.24 -20.69 -23.56
CA VAL A 50 -10.63 -19.27 -23.66
C VAL A 50 -11.21 -18.84 -22.32
N GLN A 51 -10.33 -18.65 -21.34
CA GLN A 51 -10.66 -18.02 -20.08
C GLN A 51 -10.62 -16.51 -20.34
N VAL A 52 -11.77 -15.84 -20.30
CA VAL A 52 -11.80 -14.37 -20.30
C VAL A 52 -11.09 -13.96 -19.00
N SER A 53 -9.88 -13.42 -19.11
CA SER A 53 -9.12 -12.98 -17.94
C SER A 53 -9.95 -11.96 -17.15
N PRO A 54 -10.04 -12.09 -15.81
CA PRO A 54 -10.72 -11.13 -14.97
C PRO A 54 -10.25 -9.71 -15.27
N ARG A 55 -11.19 -8.77 -15.46
CA ARG A 55 -10.84 -7.39 -15.77
C ARG A 55 -10.57 -6.65 -14.47
N LEU A 56 -9.48 -5.90 -14.44
CA LEU A 56 -9.16 -5.02 -13.33
C LEU A 56 -9.66 -3.60 -13.63
N ARG A 57 -10.35 -3.01 -12.66
CA ARG A 57 -10.67 -1.57 -12.64
C ARG A 57 -10.09 -0.94 -11.39
N ALA A 58 -9.51 0.25 -11.51
CA ALA A 58 -8.78 0.86 -10.41
C ALA A 58 -9.13 2.34 -10.17
N VAL A 59 -9.20 2.74 -8.91
CA VAL A 59 -9.14 4.15 -8.48
C VAL A 59 -7.79 4.38 -7.81
N ILE A 60 -7.03 5.36 -8.28
CA ILE A 60 -5.73 5.75 -7.74
C ILE A 60 -5.83 7.16 -7.18
N VAL A 61 -5.61 7.30 -5.88
CA VAL A 61 -5.73 8.56 -5.13
C VAL A 61 -4.39 8.92 -4.46
N PRO A 62 -3.48 9.57 -5.19
CA PRO A 62 -2.29 10.17 -4.60
C PRO A 62 -2.58 11.59 -4.11
N LEU A 63 -2.43 11.81 -2.80
CA LEU A 63 -2.63 13.12 -2.19
C LEU A 63 -1.38 13.99 -2.38
N GLY A 64 -1.39 14.84 -3.40
CA GLY A 64 -0.37 15.85 -3.67
C GLY A 64 -0.65 17.19 -2.97
N PRO A 65 0.33 18.11 -2.86
CA PRO A 65 0.04 19.46 -2.39
C PRO A 65 -0.92 20.13 -3.38
N ALA A 66 -1.75 21.06 -2.89
CA ALA A 66 -2.67 21.83 -3.69
C ALA A 66 -1.92 22.81 -4.63
N GLU A 67 -1.25 22.30 -5.67
CA GLU A 67 -0.68 23.14 -6.71
C GLU A 67 -1.68 23.36 -7.84
N ALA A 68 -1.86 24.61 -8.21
CA ALA A 68 -2.68 25.04 -9.33
C ALA A 68 -1.98 24.71 -10.67
N HIS A 69 -1.89 23.43 -11.04
CA HIS A 69 -1.41 23.06 -12.37
C HIS A 69 -2.57 23.05 -13.37
N GLY A 70 -2.61 24.10 -14.20
CA GLY A 70 -3.47 24.18 -15.37
C GLY A 70 -3.18 23.03 -16.34
N ARG A 71 -4.22 22.26 -16.63
CA ARG A 71 -4.32 21.09 -17.53
C ARG A 71 -3.31 21.05 -18.70
N ARG A 72 -2.77 19.85 -18.92
CA ARG A 72 -2.94 19.14 -20.20
C ARG A 72 -2.98 17.63 -19.97
N ALA A 73 -4.10 17.14 -19.44
CA ALA A 73 -4.45 15.72 -19.56
C ALA A 73 -4.74 15.42 -21.04
N LEU A 74 -4.15 14.34 -21.55
CA LEU A 74 -4.50 13.73 -22.82
C LEU A 74 -6.00 13.39 -22.80
N GLY A 75 -6.69 13.73 -23.89
CA GLY A 75 -8.15 13.81 -23.98
C GLY A 75 -8.92 12.63 -23.38
N LEU A 76 -9.49 12.87 -22.21
CA LEU A 76 -10.70 12.24 -21.71
C LEU A 76 -11.58 13.38 -21.20
N ASP A 77 -12.80 13.45 -21.70
CA ASP A 77 -13.72 14.54 -21.36
C ASP A 77 -14.04 14.51 -19.85
N PRO A 78 -13.94 15.65 -19.14
CA PRO A 78 -14.32 15.72 -17.73
C PRO A 78 -15.84 15.55 -17.57
N LEU A 79 -16.24 14.84 -16.51
CA LEU A 79 -17.63 14.81 -16.04
C LEU A 79 -18.17 16.25 -15.88
N PRO A 80 -19.38 16.56 -16.40
CA PRO A 80 -19.86 17.93 -16.42
C PRO A 80 -20.28 18.41 -15.03
N ALA A 81 -19.48 19.29 -14.44
CA ALA A 81 -19.86 20.11 -13.29
C ALA A 81 -20.67 21.33 -13.77
N LEU A 82 -21.83 21.54 -13.14
CA LEU A 82 -22.74 22.66 -13.37
C LEU A 82 -22.22 23.99 -12.76
N LEU A 83 -22.18 25.03 -13.62
CA LEU A 83 -22.24 26.50 -13.44
C LEU A 83 -21.48 27.18 -12.26
N GLU A 84 -20.43 27.98 -12.52
CA GLU A 84 -20.37 29.43 -12.90
C GLU A 84 -20.18 30.37 -11.67
N ALA A 85 -19.42 31.48 -11.64
CA ALA A 85 -18.61 32.23 -12.62
C ALA A 85 -17.66 33.24 -11.90
N ASN A 86 -16.61 33.70 -12.62
CA ASN A 86 -15.89 35.02 -12.57
C ASN A 86 -15.14 35.43 -11.27
N SER A 87 -13.98 36.12 -11.27
CA SER A 87 -13.23 36.89 -12.28
C SER A 87 -11.82 37.28 -11.73
N GLY A 88 -10.83 37.42 -12.63
CA GLY A 88 -9.88 38.56 -12.61
C GLY A 88 -8.56 38.50 -11.81
N HIS A 89 -7.45 38.55 -12.57
CA HIS A 89 -6.16 39.23 -12.29
C HIS A 89 -5.16 38.62 -11.29
N GLY A 90 -3.90 38.53 -11.77
CA GLY A 90 -2.70 38.65 -10.94
C GLY A 90 -1.75 37.47 -11.04
N PHE A 91 -0.82 37.52 -12.01
CA PHE A 91 0.37 36.68 -12.04
C PHE A 91 1.23 37.00 -10.80
N SER A 92 1.23 36.11 -9.82
CA SER A 92 2.07 36.18 -8.62
C SER A 92 2.75 34.84 -8.45
N SER A 93 4.08 34.87 -8.53
CA SER A 93 4.97 33.78 -8.16
C SER A 93 4.67 33.34 -6.72
N SER A 94 3.95 32.24 -6.55
CA SER A 94 3.69 31.66 -5.23
C SER A 94 4.68 30.54 -4.97
N VAL A 95 5.53 30.86 -4.01
CA VAL A 95 6.38 29.99 -3.21
C VAL A 95 5.62 28.71 -2.83
N GLY A 96 6.16 27.56 -3.24
CA GLY A 96 5.70 26.25 -2.79
C GLY A 96 5.78 26.15 -1.26
N THR A 97 4.79 25.50 -0.66
CA THR A 97 4.81 25.17 0.76
C THR A 97 5.91 24.16 1.05
N SER A 98 6.45 24.18 2.28
CA SER A 98 7.63 23.43 2.73
C SER A 98 7.45 21.90 2.82
N CYS A 99 6.40 21.32 2.21
CA CYS A 99 6.16 19.88 2.15
C CYS A 99 5.71 19.49 0.73
N PRO A 100 6.62 19.24 -0.22
CA PRO A 100 6.26 18.55 -1.45
C PRO A 100 5.79 17.14 -1.08
N LEU A 101 4.48 16.87 -1.14
CA LEU A 101 3.96 15.55 -0.81
C LEU A 101 4.48 14.53 -1.84
N THR A 102 5.07 13.45 -1.34
CA THR A 102 5.71 12.37 -2.11
C THR A 102 4.70 11.48 -2.83
N CYS A 103 3.43 11.56 -2.43
CA CYS A 103 2.36 10.69 -2.89
C CYS A 103 2.10 10.77 -4.40
N SER A 104 2.34 11.93 -5.04
CA SER A 104 2.17 12.04 -6.49
C SER A 104 3.18 11.17 -7.26
N PHE A 105 4.38 10.95 -6.73
CA PHE A 105 5.33 10.00 -7.30
C PHE A 105 4.83 8.56 -7.16
N ASP A 106 4.26 8.23 -6.00
CA ASP A 106 3.69 6.90 -5.73
C ASP A 106 2.52 6.61 -6.69
N GLY A 107 1.62 7.57 -6.88
CA GLY A 107 0.54 7.50 -7.87
C GLY A 107 1.05 7.34 -9.31
N ASN A 108 2.09 8.08 -9.70
CA ASN A 108 2.68 7.95 -11.03
C ASN A 108 3.25 6.53 -11.24
N ASN A 109 3.92 5.98 -10.22
CA ASN A 109 4.45 4.62 -10.28
C ASN A 109 3.35 3.57 -10.42
N MET A 110 2.23 3.71 -9.70
CA MET A 110 1.07 2.84 -9.86
C MET A 110 0.45 2.97 -11.25
N GLN A 111 0.37 4.18 -11.81
CA GLN A 111 -0.11 4.40 -13.17
C GLN A 111 0.78 3.71 -14.21
N GLU A 112 2.11 3.82 -14.10
CA GLU A 112 3.05 3.16 -15.00
C GLU A 112 3.01 1.63 -14.87
N LEU A 113 2.82 1.10 -13.66
CA LEU A 113 2.59 -0.34 -13.44
C LEU A 113 1.30 -0.82 -14.13
N LEU A 114 0.19 -0.10 -13.93
CA LEU A 114 -1.11 -0.45 -14.53
C LEU A 114 -1.07 -0.44 -16.06
N LYS A 115 -0.35 0.51 -16.68
CA LYS A 115 -0.17 0.56 -18.14
C LYS A 115 0.53 -0.67 -18.72
N LYS A 116 1.28 -1.41 -17.90
CA LYS A 116 2.01 -2.61 -18.31
C LYS A 116 1.20 -3.90 -18.12
N CYS A 117 0.01 -3.83 -17.54
CA CYS A 117 -0.86 -4.98 -17.27
C CYS A 117 -1.96 -5.09 -18.32
N ASP A 118 -2.06 -6.26 -18.99
CA ASP A 118 -3.01 -6.46 -20.10
C ASP A 118 -4.48 -6.57 -19.67
N ASN A 119 -4.74 -6.86 -18.39
CA ASN A 119 -6.08 -7.06 -17.83
C ASN A 119 -6.72 -5.77 -17.27
N VAL A 120 -6.03 -4.64 -17.31
CA VAL A 120 -6.55 -3.34 -16.84
C VAL A 120 -7.57 -2.80 -17.84
N ALA A 121 -8.83 -2.71 -17.41
CA ALA A 121 -9.92 -2.22 -18.24
C ALA A 121 -10.15 -0.71 -18.08
N GLU A 122 -10.15 -0.21 -16.84
CA GLU A 122 -10.45 1.19 -16.53
C GLU A 122 -9.65 1.69 -15.33
N VAL A 123 -9.13 2.91 -15.41
CA VAL A 123 -8.42 3.57 -14.31
C VAL A 123 -8.99 4.97 -14.11
N ARG A 124 -9.27 5.35 -12.86
CA ARG A 124 -9.59 6.72 -12.45
C ARG A 124 -8.44 7.25 -11.59
N LEU A 125 -7.92 8.41 -11.97
CA LEU A 125 -6.80 9.06 -11.31
C LEU A 125 -7.30 10.33 -10.66
N LEU A 126 -7.12 10.47 -9.34
CA LEU A 126 -7.59 11.62 -8.57
C LEU A 126 -6.39 12.28 -7.91
N TYR A 127 -5.72 13.19 -8.63
CA TYR A 127 -4.56 13.92 -8.13
C TYR A 127 -4.97 15.27 -7.53
N ASP A 128 -4.17 15.76 -6.58
CA ASP A 128 -4.21 17.13 -6.07
C ASP A 128 -5.64 17.57 -5.66
N ASN A 129 -6.16 18.65 -6.26
CA ASN A 129 -7.49 19.19 -5.97
C ASN A 129 -8.65 18.28 -6.43
N GLU A 130 -8.37 17.24 -7.23
CA GLU A 130 -9.37 16.25 -7.62
C GLU A 130 -9.48 15.10 -6.61
N ALA A 131 -8.51 14.95 -5.69
CA ALA A 131 -8.50 13.98 -4.59
C ALA A 131 -9.49 14.37 -3.47
N THR A 132 -10.75 14.58 -3.85
CA THR A 132 -11.87 14.83 -2.93
C THR A 132 -12.61 13.52 -2.63
N SER A 133 -13.19 13.39 -1.44
CA SER A 133 -13.98 12.20 -1.06
C SER A 133 -15.17 12.00 -2.00
N ALA A 134 -15.81 13.08 -2.44
CA ALA A 134 -16.92 13.04 -3.40
C ALA A 134 -16.49 12.49 -4.78
N ASN A 135 -15.32 12.88 -5.30
CA ASN A 135 -14.81 12.34 -6.55
C ASN A 135 -14.41 10.88 -6.42
N ALA A 136 -13.83 10.50 -5.27
CA ALA A 136 -13.50 9.10 -4.99
C ALA A 136 -14.76 8.23 -4.93
N GLU A 137 -15.80 8.66 -4.21
CA GLU A 137 -17.09 7.96 -4.19
C GLU A 137 -17.68 7.85 -5.59
N ALA A 138 -17.71 8.94 -6.36
CA ALA A 138 -18.24 8.92 -7.72
C ALA A 138 -17.49 7.94 -8.62
N ALA A 139 -16.15 7.92 -8.55
CA ALA A 139 -15.31 6.99 -9.29
C ALA A 139 -15.56 5.54 -8.87
N ILE A 140 -15.66 5.26 -7.56
CA ILE A 140 -15.96 3.92 -7.03
C ILE A 140 -17.31 3.43 -7.56
N ARG A 141 -18.36 4.25 -7.48
CA ARG A 141 -19.71 3.91 -7.96
C ARG A 141 -19.74 3.69 -9.48
N GLU A 142 -19.06 4.55 -10.22
CA GLU A 142 -18.95 4.42 -11.68
C GLU A 142 -18.28 3.09 -12.07
N LEU A 143 -17.10 2.81 -11.51
CA LEU A 143 -16.37 1.58 -11.81
C LEU A 143 -17.13 0.33 -11.33
N GLY A 144 -17.80 0.41 -10.18
CA GLY A 144 -18.65 -0.66 -9.65
C GLY A 144 -19.78 -1.06 -10.58
N SER A 145 -20.42 -0.09 -11.22
CA SER A 145 -21.48 -0.35 -12.21
C SER A 145 -20.99 -1.14 -13.45
N MET A 146 -19.67 -1.18 -13.67
CA MET A 146 -19.04 -1.87 -14.80
C MET A 146 -18.43 -3.22 -14.44
N CYS A 147 -18.31 -3.56 -13.15
CA CYS A 147 -17.73 -4.83 -12.69
C CYS A 147 -18.78 -5.95 -12.62
N GLY A 148 -18.39 -7.13 -13.08
CA GLY A 148 -19.11 -8.37 -12.83
C GLY A 148 -18.49 -9.19 -11.68
N PRO A 149 -19.12 -10.30 -11.27
CA PRO A 149 -18.48 -11.28 -10.41
C PRO A 149 -17.14 -11.74 -11.01
N GLU A 150 -16.18 -12.09 -10.16
CA GLU A 150 -14.79 -12.45 -10.50
C GLU A 150 -13.90 -11.32 -11.06
N ASP A 151 -14.46 -10.19 -11.54
CA ASP A 151 -13.65 -9.01 -11.87
C ASP A 151 -12.90 -8.50 -10.63
N TYR A 152 -11.83 -7.74 -10.87
CA TYR A 152 -11.08 -7.09 -9.81
C TYR A 152 -11.41 -5.60 -9.74
N PHE A 153 -11.62 -5.13 -8.52
CA PHE A 153 -11.56 -3.71 -8.18
C PHE A 153 -10.34 -3.46 -7.29
N MET A 154 -9.54 -2.46 -7.66
CA MET A 154 -8.44 -2.00 -6.84
C MET A 154 -8.64 -0.54 -6.43
N PHE A 155 -8.58 -0.27 -5.13
CA PHE A 155 -8.49 1.08 -4.59
C PHE A 155 -7.08 1.30 -4.06
N TYR A 156 -6.35 2.25 -4.63
CA TYR A 156 -5.02 2.65 -4.17
C TYR A 156 -5.08 4.06 -3.60
N TYR A 157 -4.60 4.24 -2.38
CA TYR A 157 -4.48 5.55 -1.72
C TYR A 157 -3.07 5.77 -1.18
N SER A 158 -2.50 6.94 -1.45
CA SER A 158 -1.24 7.37 -0.86
C SER A 158 -1.42 8.78 -0.32
N GLY A 159 -1.24 8.97 0.98
CA GLY A 159 -1.62 10.25 1.60
C GLY A 159 -1.55 10.25 3.12
N HIS A 160 -2.31 11.17 3.72
CA HIS A 160 -2.47 11.21 5.17
C HIS A 160 -3.61 10.29 5.59
N GLY A 161 -3.41 9.56 6.68
CA GLY A 161 -4.50 8.96 7.44
C GLY A 161 -4.61 9.66 8.81
N SER A 162 -5.80 9.61 9.37
CA SER A 162 -6.13 10.19 10.67
C SER A 162 -7.15 9.30 11.35
N SER A 163 -7.20 9.32 12.67
CA SER A 163 -8.31 8.73 13.42
C SER A 163 -9.28 9.83 13.86
N VAL A 164 -10.57 9.54 13.86
CA VAL A 164 -11.63 10.42 14.37
C VAL A 164 -12.35 9.73 15.53
N PRO A 165 -12.98 10.46 16.47
CA PRO A 165 -13.77 9.82 17.51
C PRO A 165 -14.90 9.00 16.91
N ASP A 166 -14.94 7.72 17.27
CA ASP A 166 -16.00 6.78 16.89
C ASP A 166 -17.35 7.31 17.37
N LYS A 167 -18.34 7.25 16.47
CA LYS A 167 -19.70 7.74 16.73
C LYS A 167 -20.71 6.64 17.03
N ASP A 168 -20.47 5.40 16.63
CA ASP A 168 -21.43 4.31 16.76
C ASP A 168 -21.00 3.20 17.74
N GLY A 169 -19.74 3.24 18.19
CA GLY A 169 -19.20 2.43 19.27
C GLY A 169 -18.76 1.04 18.83
N ASP A 170 -18.47 0.84 17.54
CA ASP A 170 -18.09 -0.44 16.98
C ASP A 170 -16.58 -0.73 17.05
N GLU A 171 -15.74 0.29 17.30
CA GLU A 171 -14.29 0.16 17.43
C GLU A 171 -13.83 -0.02 18.89
N GLU A 172 -12.96 -1.02 19.12
CA GLU A 172 -12.50 -1.38 20.48
C GLU A 172 -11.69 -0.25 21.17
N ASP A 173 -11.03 0.59 20.39
CA ASP A 173 -10.24 1.73 20.88
C ASP A 173 -11.03 3.06 20.89
N GLY A 174 -12.28 3.03 20.41
CA GLY A 174 -13.19 4.17 20.32
C GLY A 174 -12.80 5.21 19.28
N LYS A 175 -12.13 4.81 18.19
CA LYS A 175 -11.78 5.69 17.08
C LYS A 175 -11.95 5.01 15.72
N ASP A 176 -12.60 5.72 14.81
CA ASP A 176 -12.64 5.32 13.41
C ASP A 176 -11.38 5.80 12.69
N GLU A 177 -10.88 5.01 11.75
CA GLU A 177 -9.81 5.43 10.86
C GLU A 177 -10.37 6.19 9.65
N ALA A 178 -9.58 7.13 9.13
CA ALA A 178 -10.03 8.01 8.07
C ALA A 178 -8.94 8.30 7.03
N LEU A 179 -9.34 8.22 5.76
CA LEU A 179 -8.55 8.69 4.63
C LEU A 179 -8.72 10.20 4.48
N CYS A 180 -7.61 10.93 4.52
CA CYS A 180 -7.65 12.39 4.47
C CYS A 180 -7.74 12.89 3.02
N PHE A 181 -8.95 13.17 2.54
CA PHE A 181 -9.16 13.80 1.23
C PHE A 181 -9.12 15.33 1.32
N VAL A 182 -8.89 15.99 0.18
CA VAL A 182 -8.93 17.47 0.11
C VAL A 182 -10.33 18.00 -0.12
N GLY A 183 -10.60 19.19 0.42
CA GLY A 183 -11.77 20.00 0.12
C GLY A 183 -11.49 21.11 -0.90
N PRO A 184 -12.45 22.05 -1.07
CA PRO A 184 -12.31 23.16 -2.02
C PRO A 184 -11.04 23.97 -1.81
N GLY A 185 -10.28 24.16 -2.91
CA GLY A 185 -8.98 24.84 -2.87
C GLY A 185 -7.88 24.04 -2.19
N GLY A 186 -8.01 22.72 -2.11
CA GLY A 186 -6.98 21.82 -1.59
C GLY A 186 -6.86 21.82 -0.07
N LYS A 187 -7.92 22.24 0.63
CA LYS A 187 -7.92 22.35 2.09
C LYS A 187 -8.02 20.97 2.73
N LEU A 188 -7.11 20.67 3.64
CA LEU A 188 -7.17 19.48 4.49
C LEU A 188 -7.94 19.81 5.78
N ALA A 189 -9.10 19.20 5.97
CA ALA A 189 -9.91 19.36 7.19
C ALA A 189 -10.75 18.10 7.40
N SER A 190 -11.02 17.75 8.66
CA SER A 190 -11.70 16.50 9.04
C SER A 190 -13.07 16.32 8.41
N GLN A 191 -13.77 17.41 8.09
CA GLN A 191 -15.05 17.38 7.37
C GLN A 191 -14.97 16.85 5.92
N TYR A 192 -13.76 16.74 5.36
CA TYR A 192 -13.51 16.23 4.02
C TYR A 192 -12.95 14.80 4.04
N PHE A 193 -12.64 14.27 5.22
CA PHE A 193 -12.10 12.92 5.33
C PHE A 193 -13.19 11.90 5.01
N MET A 194 -12.77 10.73 4.54
CA MET A 194 -13.63 9.57 4.36
C MET A 194 -13.30 8.60 5.48
N ILE A 195 -14.27 8.36 6.35
CA ILE A 195 -14.16 7.41 7.46
C ILE A 195 -14.29 5.99 6.89
N ASP A 196 -13.61 5.01 7.49
CA ASP A 196 -13.63 3.59 7.12
C ASP A 196 -15.04 3.02 6.92
N ASP A 197 -15.96 3.36 7.80
CA ASP A 197 -17.38 3.04 7.77
C ASP A 197 -18.06 3.41 6.43
N ASP A 198 -17.85 4.67 6.03
CA ASP A 198 -18.37 5.21 4.78
C ASP A 198 -17.67 4.58 3.59
N PHE A 199 -16.36 4.36 3.68
CA PHE A 199 -15.59 3.72 2.62
C PHE A 199 -16.06 2.28 2.37
N ALA A 200 -16.18 1.47 3.42
CA ALA A 200 -16.67 0.09 3.36
C ALA A 200 -18.05 0.04 2.70
N ARG A 201 -18.99 0.87 3.19
CA ARG A 201 -20.34 0.95 2.62
C ARG A 201 -20.34 1.39 1.15
N ILE A 202 -19.57 2.43 0.80
CA ILE A 202 -19.47 2.92 -0.58
C ILE A 202 -18.99 1.79 -1.52
N VAL A 203 -17.97 1.02 -1.12
CA VAL A 203 -17.47 -0.09 -1.91
C VAL A 203 -18.53 -1.20 -2.01
N THR A 204 -19.04 -1.70 -0.88
CA THR A 204 -19.98 -2.83 -0.89
C THR A 204 -21.32 -2.52 -1.57
N ASP A 205 -21.78 -1.26 -1.54
CA ASP A 205 -22.97 -0.80 -2.25
C ASP A 205 -22.75 -0.64 -3.77
N SER A 206 -21.49 -0.52 -4.21
CA SER A 206 -21.14 -0.22 -5.60
C SER A 206 -20.83 -1.46 -6.44
N PHE A 207 -20.35 -2.54 -5.82
CA PHE A 207 -19.94 -3.76 -6.51
C PHE A 207 -20.91 -4.92 -6.29
N GLN A 208 -20.90 -5.87 -7.22
CA GLN A 208 -21.68 -7.11 -7.05
C GLN A 208 -20.91 -8.09 -6.15
N PRO A 209 -21.59 -8.86 -5.27
CA PRO A 209 -20.95 -9.95 -4.54
C PRO A 209 -20.19 -10.89 -5.48
N GLY A 210 -19.03 -11.36 -5.03
CA GLY A 210 -18.07 -12.13 -5.84
C GLY A 210 -17.08 -11.28 -6.63
N THR A 211 -17.18 -9.94 -6.62
CA THR A 211 -16.10 -9.07 -7.14
C THR A 211 -14.90 -9.15 -6.20
N ASN A 212 -13.69 -9.36 -6.73
CA ASN A 212 -12.44 -9.35 -5.96
C ASN A 212 -12.05 -7.91 -5.62
N ILE A 213 -12.00 -7.58 -4.34
CA ILE A 213 -11.68 -6.23 -3.86
C ILE A 213 -10.25 -6.21 -3.30
N LEU A 214 -9.42 -5.31 -3.82
CA LEU A 214 -8.06 -5.08 -3.34
C LEU A 214 -7.91 -3.62 -2.89
N ILE A 215 -7.56 -3.41 -1.63
CA ILE A 215 -7.35 -2.08 -1.05
C ILE A 215 -5.87 -1.93 -0.71
N LEU A 216 -5.21 -0.94 -1.31
CA LEU A 216 -3.78 -0.68 -1.13
C LEU A 216 -3.61 0.71 -0.54
N THR A 217 -3.04 0.82 0.66
CA THR A 217 -2.88 2.12 1.33
C THR A 217 -1.46 2.39 1.81
N ASP A 218 -0.85 3.46 1.31
CA ASP A 218 0.41 4.02 1.80
C ASP A 218 0.09 5.26 2.65
N CYS A 219 -0.48 5.02 3.84
CA CYS A 219 -0.80 6.07 4.81
C CYS A 219 -0.82 5.54 6.25
N CYS A 220 -0.45 6.40 7.20
CA CYS A 220 -0.51 6.10 8.63
C CYS A 220 -1.94 5.77 9.07
N HIS A 221 -2.11 4.89 10.07
CA HIS A 221 -3.42 4.58 10.66
C HIS A 221 -4.46 3.98 9.69
N SER A 222 -4.02 3.31 8.61
CA SER A 222 -4.94 2.71 7.62
C SER A 222 -5.08 1.19 7.71
N GLY A 223 -4.49 0.57 8.74
CA GLY A 223 -4.47 -0.89 8.89
C GLY A 223 -5.87 -1.49 8.84
N THR A 224 -6.86 -0.81 9.43
CA THR A 224 -8.25 -1.27 9.53
C THR A 224 -9.20 -0.57 8.56
N ILE A 225 -8.73 0.28 7.63
CA ILE A 225 -9.58 1.16 6.79
C ILE A 225 -10.69 0.46 5.98
N GLY A 226 -10.63 -0.86 5.84
CA GLY A 226 -11.64 -1.66 5.16
C GLY A 226 -12.76 -2.18 6.06
N ASP A 227 -12.65 -2.14 7.40
CA ASP A 227 -13.61 -2.71 8.36
C ASP A 227 -14.14 -4.10 7.98
N PHE A 228 -13.22 -4.98 7.64
CA PHE A 228 -13.54 -6.29 7.05
C PHE A 228 -14.31 -7.26 7.96
N GLU A 229 -14.45 -6.92 9.25
CA GLU A 229 -15.30 -7.66 10.20
C GLU A 229 -16.79 -7.32 10.03
N LYS A 230 -17.12 -6.22 9.33
CA LYS A 230 -18.51 -5.78 9.13
C LYS A 230 -19.29 -6.71 8.21
N PRO A 231 -20.59 -6.97 8.48
CA PRO A 231 -21.43 -7.84 7.65
C PRO A 231 -21.62 -7.35 6.21
N CYS A 232 -21.38 -6.07 5.90
CA CYS A 232 -21.49 -5.55 4.53
C CYS A 232 -20.50 -6.23 3.56
N TRP A 233 -19.41 -6.80 4.08
CA TRP A 233 -18.44 -7.56 3.30
C TRP A 233 -18.85 -9.02 3.02
N ASP A 234 -19.97 -9.49 3.57
CA ASP A 234 -20.45 -10.84 3.30
C ASP A 234 -20.67 -11.04 1.79
N GLY A 235 -19.94 -12.01 1.22
CA GLY A 235 -19.98 -12.31 -0.22
C GLY A 235 -18.94 -11.56 -1.06
N PHE A 236 -18.11 -10.69 -0.47
CA PHE A 236 -16.99 -10.05 -1.15
C PHE A 236 -15.66 -10.68 -0.73
N PRO A 237 -14.90 -11.30 -1.65
CA PRO A 237 -13.50 -11.61 -1.40
C PRO A 237 -12.71 -10.29 -1.42
N ALA A 238 -12.38 -9.76 -0.23
CA ALA A 238 -11.72 -8.47 -0.06
C ALA A 238 -10.44 -8.61 0.74
N ILE A 239 -9.36 -7.97 0.28
CA ILE A 239 -8.06 -7.96 0.95
C ILE A 239 -7.49 -6.54 0.92
N SER A 240 -6.90 -6.11 2.03
CA SER A 240 -6.15 -4.87 2.13
C SER A 240 -4.68 -5.13 2.43
N LEU A 241 -3.80 -4.35 1.81
CA LEU A 241 -2.38 -4.24 2.12
C LEU A 241 -2.07 -2.79 2.47
N SER A 242 -1.41 -2.55 3.61
CA SER A 242 -1.17 -1.19 4.08
C SER A 242 0.21 -1.02 4.69
N GLY A 243 0.84 0.13 4.43
CA GLY A 243 2.05 0.57 5.13
C GLY A 243 1.68 1.42 6.35
N CYS A 244 1.72 0.84 7.56
CA CYS A 244 1.36 1.55 8.78
C CYS A 244 2.62 1.92 9.60
N MET A 245 2.65 3.07 10.27
CA MET A 245 3.61 3.30 11.36
C MET A 245 3.00 2.79 12.67
N ASP A 246 3.82 2.29 13.59
CA ASP A 246 3.37 2.03 14.96
C ASP A 246 3.00 3.34 15.67
N ALA A 247 2.20 3.21 16.73
CA ALA A 247 1.30 4.22 17.30
C ALA A 247 1.93 5.50 17.91
N GLN A 248 3.09 6.00 17.47
CA GLN A 248 3.84 7.03 18.22
C GLN A 248 4.42 8.23 17.45
N THR A 249 4.05 8.52 16.20
CA THR A 249 4.57 9.75 15.57
C THR A 249 3.50 10.59 14.88
N SER A 250 2.76 11.36 15.69
CA SER A 250 1.85 12.42 15.23
C SER A 250 2.57 13.62 14.58
N GLY A 251 3.91 13.58 14.43
CA GLY A 251 4.74 14.71 14.02
C GLY A 251 5.48 14.56 12.69
N ASP A 252 5.66 13.34 12.17
CA ASP A 252 6.46 13.07 10.97
C ASP A 252 5.57 12.80 9.74
N MET A 253 4.74 13.80 9.42
CA MET A 253 3.95 13.85 8.20
C MET A 253 4.87 14.10 6.99
N GLY A 254 5.33 13.03 6.32
CA GLY A 254 6.11 13.20 5.08
C GLY A 254 7.00 12.04 4.61
N LYS A 255 6.85 10.83 5.17
CA LYS A 255 7.64 9.63 4.81
C LYS A 255 6.79 8.57 4.08
N GLY A 256 5.80 8.98 3.29
CA GLY A 256 4.96 8.08 2.49
C GLY A 256 5.74 7.50 1.29
N GLY A 257 5.37 6.30 0.86
CA GLY A 257 5.90 5.65 -0.35
C GLY A 257 6.78 4.42 -0.09
N ILE A 258 7.17 4.13 1.16
CA ILE A 258 8.00 2.94 1.47
C ILE A 258 7.23 1.65 1.15
N PHE A 259 5.95 1.57 1.55
CA PHE A 259 5.11 0.42 1.18
C PHE A 259 4.99 0.30 -0.33
N THR A 260 4.72 1.41 -1.02
CA THR A 260 4.60 1.46 -2.48
C THR A 260 5.87 0.95 -3.14
N HIS A 261 7.04 1.50 -2.81
CA HIS A 261 8.29 1.09 -3.40
C HIS A 261 8.68 -0.36 -3.05
N SER A 262 8.39 -0.81 -1.83
CA SER A 262 8.62 -2.22 -1.43
C SER A 262 7.74 -3.18 -2.24
N MET A 263 6.49 -2.81 -2.49
CA MET A 263 5.57 -3.59 -3.33
C MET A 263 6.04 -3.61 -4.78
N LEU A 264 6.46 -2.48 -5.34
CA LEU A 264 6.97 -2.42 -6.73
C LEU A 264 8.24 -3.27 -6.90
N LEU A 265 9.15 -3.25 -5.93
CA LEU A 265 10.32 -4.14 -5.91
C LEU A 265 9.92 -5.61 -5.84
N ALA A 266 8.92 -5.95 -5.03
CA ALA A 266 8.41 -7.31 -4.94
C ALA A 266 7.77 -7.77 -6.25
N ILE A 267 7.01 -6.90 -6.92
CA ILE A 267 6.44 -7.17 -8.24
C ILE A 267 7.55 -7.39 -9.27
N ASP A 268 8.57 -6.53 -9.35
CA ASP A 268 9.72 -6.71 -10.25
C ASP A 268 10.44 -8.05 -10.01
N LYS A 269 10.61 -8.43 -8.74
CA LYS A 269 11.27 -9.69 -8.38
C LYS A 269 10.43 -10.93 -8.66
N LEU A 270 9.12 -10.86 -8.46
CA LEU A 270 8.19 -11.96 -8.72
C LEU A 270 7.81 -12.03 -10.20
N ASP A 271 7.90 -10.91 -10.91
CA ASP A 271 7.66 -10.85 -12.34
C ASP A 271 8.68 -11.75 -13.06
N ASN A 272 8.13 -12.65 -13.86
CA ASN A 272 8.88 -13.51 -14.76
C ASN A 272 8.29 -13.32 -16.16
N HIS A 273 8.16 -12.06 -16.59
CA HIS A 273 7.52 -11.66 -17.83
C HIS A 273 6.07 -12.16 -17.94
N GLY A 274 5.29 -12.02 -16.87
CA GLY A 274 3.91 -12.48 -16.79
C GLY A 274 3.71 -14.01 -16.86
N ARG A 275 4.78 -14.81 -16.73
CA ARG A 275 4.71 -16.29 -16.85
C ARG A 275 4.40 -17.03 -15.54
N VAL A 276 4.37 -16.31 -14.42
CA VAL A 276 4.10 -16.88 -13.10
C VAL A 276 2.98 -16.08 -12.45
N GLU A 277 1.82 -16.73 -12.26
CA GLU A 277 0.78 -16.23 -11.37
C GLU A 277 1.21 -16.47 -9.92
N TYR A 278 0.93 -15.51 -9.04
CA TYR A 278 1.17 -15.61 -7.59
C TYR A 278 0.00 -15.03 -6.82
N SER A 279 -0.15 -15.42 -5.56
CA SER A 279 -1.25 -14.96 -4.71
C SER A 279 -0.97 -13.58 -4.11
N VAL A 280 -2.01 -12.92 -3.58
CA VAL A 280 -1.85 -11.69 -2.78
C VAL A 280 -0.95 -11.95 -1.57
N GLY A 281 -1.05 -13.13 -0.95
CA GLY A 281 -0.22 -13.57 0.17
C GLY A 281 1.25 -13.74 -0.21
N ASP A 282 1.54 -14.27 -1.40
CA ASP A 282 2.92 -14.37 -1.92
C ASP A 282 3.53 -12.99 -2.15
N LEU A 283 2.75 -12.07 -2.73
CA LEU A 283 3.20 -10.70 -2.91
C LEU A 283 3.45 -10.03 -1.57
N TYR A 284 2.53 -10.13 -0.60
CA TYR A 284 2.71 -9.56 0.72
C TYR A 284 4.02 -10.01 1.38
N LYS A 285 4.31 -11.32 1.35
CA LYS A 285 5.54 -11.89 1.90
C LYS A 285 6.78 -11.34 1.18
N ALA A 286 6.73 -11.18 -0.14
CA ALA A 286 7.81 -10.58 -0.91
C ALA A 286 7.98 -9.09 -0.59
N THR A 287 6.89 -8.33 -0.50
CA THR A 287 6.88 -6.90 -0.14
C THR A 287 7.52 -6.66 1.22
N VAL A 288 7.15 -7.43 2.25
CA VAL A 288 7.78 -7.36 3.58
C VAL A 288 9.28 -7.64 3.50
N LYS A 289 9.67 -8.65 2.70
CA LYS A 289 11.08 -9.00 2.50
C LYS A 289 11.87 -7.89 1.80
N GLU A 290 11.28 -7.21 0.82
CA GLU A 290 11.92 -6.09 0.14
C GLU A 290 12.02 -4.85 1.04
N ASP A 291 11.02 -4.58 1.89
CA ASP A 291 11.13 -3.55 2.92
C ASP A 291 12.29 -3.83 3.88
N ASP A 292 12.34 -5.03 4.46
CA ASP A 292 13.41 -5.49 5.34
C ASP A 292 14.79 -5.48 4.67
N ALA A 293 14.84 -5.74 3.35
CA ALA A 293 16.07 -5.73 2.59
C ALA A 293 16.53 -4.30 2.34
N VAL A 294 15.66 -3.42 1.83
CA VAL A 294 16.02 -2.13 1.21
C VAL A 294 15.87 -0.94 2.17
N PHE A 295 14.78 -0.89 2.93
CA PHE A 295 14.45 0.28 3.75
C PHE A 295 14.64 0.02 5.25
N ARG A 296 14.50 -1.25 5.70
CA ARG A 296 14.49 -1.65 7.12
C ARG A 296 13.66 -0.68 7.95
N SER A 297 12.48 -0.39 7.42
CA SER A 297 11.66 0.69 7.92
C SER A 297 11.08 0.32 9.29
N GLN A 298 10.62 1.34 10.02
CA GLN A 298 9.77 1.11 11.19
C GLN A 298 8.30 0.90 10.81
N GLN A 299 7.96 1.05 9.52
CA GLN A 299 6.61 0.76 9.08
C GLN A 299 6.35 -0.74 9.22
N ILE A 300 5.15 -1.06 9.67
CA ILE A 300 4.61 -2.40 9.69
C ILE A 300 3.72 -2.50 8.46
N ILE A 301 4.13 -3.34 7.51
CA ILE A 301 3.29 -3.68 6.36
C ILE A 301 2.31 -4.76 6.82
N THR A 302 1.03 -4.44 6.79
CA THR A 302 -0.05 -5.32 7.26
C THR A 302 -0.88 -5.85 6.09
N ILE A 303 -1.50 -7.00 6.32
CA ILE A 303 -2.50 -7.60 5.43
C ILE A 303 -3.74 -7.91 6.26
N ASN A 304 -4.89 -7.45 5.80
CA ASN A 304 -6.19 -7.77 6.38
C ASN A 304 -7.12 -8.31 5.29
N ALA A 305 -8.10 -9.10 5.67
CA ALA A 305 -9.03 -9.70 4.72
C ALA A 305 -10.43 -9.86 5.31
N SER A 306 -11.44 -9.76 4.44
CA SER A 306 -12.82 -10.15 4.79
C SER A 306 -12.92 -11.66 4.98
N ARG A 307 -14.07 -12.12 5.51
CA ARG A 307 -14.35 -13.56 5.66
C ARG A 307 -14.21 -14.36 4.36
N GLY A 308 -14.49 -13.73 3.21
CA GLY A 308 -14.32 -14.34 1.89
C GLY A 308 -12.95 -14.07 1.24
N GLY A 309 -12.13 -13.20 1.83
CA GLY A 309 -10.79 -12.89 1.36
C GLY A 309 -9.78 -13.89 1.91
N HIS A 310 -9.18 -14.68 1.02
CA HIS A 310 -8.12 -15.63 1.40
C HIS A 310 -6.82 -15.24 0.70
N PRO A 311 -5.85 -14.63 1.41
CA PRO A 311 -4.61 -14.12 0.80
C PRO A 311 -3.82 -15.12 -0.04
N ASP A 312 -3.71 -16.37 0.40
CA ASP A 312 -2.97 -17.40 -0.32
C ASP A 312 -3.79 -18.01 -1.49
N GLU A 313 -5.08 -17.66 -1.64
CA GLU A 313 -5.96 -18.16 -2.71
C GLU A 313 -6.30 -17.08 -3.74
N MET A 314 -6.49 -15.82 -3.30
CA MET A 314 -6.76 -14.69 -4.18
C MET A 314 -5.52 -14.42 -5.03
N ARG A 315 -5.67 -14.51 -6.35
CA ARG A 315 -4.58 -14.21 -7.29
C ARG A 315 -4.28 -12.72 -7.28
N TRP A 316 -3.00 -12.38 -7.37
CA TRP A 316 -2.58 -10.99 -7.55
C TRP A 316 -2.93 -10.52 -8.98
N PRO A 317 -3.66 -9.40 -9.14
CA PRO A 317 -4.17 -9.00 -10.45
C PRO A 317 -3.21 -8.16 -11.30
N LEU A 318 -2.11 -7.64 -10.74
CA LEU A 318 -1.14 -6.81 -11.48
C LEU A 318 0.05 -7.66 -11.94
N LEU A 319 -0.06 -8.20 -13.15
CA LEU A 319 0.98 -9.01 -13.79
C LEU A 319 1.56 -8.23 -15.00
N PRO A 320 2.47 -7.28 -14.77
CA PRO A 320 3.01 -6.45 -15.84
C PRO A 320 3.92 -7.24 -16.77
N SER A 321 4.07 -6.79 -18.02
CA SER A 321 5.06 -7.31 -18.97
C SER A 321 6.36 -6.50 -18.94
N ASP A 322 7.50 -7.20 -18.88
CA ASP A 322 8.85 -6.62 -18.85
C ASP A 322 8.95 -5.47 -17.83
N TYR A 323 8.56 -5.74 -16.57
CA TYR A 323 8.55 -4.73 -15.54
C TYR A 323 9.92 -4.56 -14.90
N VAL A 324 10.28 -3.31 -14.61
CA VAL A 324 11.43 -2.97 -13.77
C VAL A 324 10.94 -1.94 -12.78
N ALA A 325 11.13 -2.22 -11.49
CA ALA A 325 10.79 -1.32 -10.41
C ALA A 325 11.57 0.00 -10.59
N PRO A 326 10.96 1.16 -10.30
CA PRO A 326 11.62 2.43 -10.55
C PRO A 326 12.96 2.58 -9.83
N LEU A 327 13.05 2.05 -8.60
CA LEU A 327 14.31 2.05 -7.84
C LEU A 327 15.39 1.19 -8.49
N ASN A 328 15.05 -0.01 -9.00
CA ASN A 328 15.97 -0.85 -9.76
C ASN A 328 16.47 -0.14 -11.02
N GLY A 329 15.58 0.53 -11.76
CA GLY A 329 15.91 1.31 -12.94
C GLY A 329 16.85 2.49 -12.67
N ALA A 330 16.58 3.25 -11.60
CA ALA A 330 17.42 4.38 -11.20
C ALA A 330 18.84 3.93 -10.81
N ILE A 331 18.95 2.84 -10.06
CA ILE A 331 20.24 2.31 -9.63
C ILE A 331 21.01 1.71 -10.81
N SER A 332 20.34 1.00 -11.72
CA SER A 332 20.96 0.49 -12.95
C SER A 332 21.55 1.62 -13.80
N THR A 333 20.85 2.77 -13.88
CA THR A 333 21.31 3.97 -14.59
C THR A 333 22.59 4.54 -13.98
N ILE A 334 22.69 4.60 -12.65
CA ILE A 334 23.85 5.14 -11.93
C ILE A 334 25.05 4.18 -11.98
N THR A 335 24.79 2.87 -11.94
CA THR A 335 25.84 1.84 -11.90
C THR A 335 26.30 1.39 -13.30
N GLY A 336 25.74 1.95 -14.37
CA GLY A 336 26.15 1.65 -15.75
C GLY A 336 25.67 0.28 -16.25
N GLY A 337 24.54 -0.23 -15.73
CA GLY A 337 23.92 -1.49 -16.15
C GLY A 337 24.63 -2.77 -15.67
N GLY A 338 25.66 -2.68 -14.84
CA GLY A 338 26.45 -3.83 -14.36
C GLY A 338 25.94 -4.51 -13.07
N GLY A 339 24.88 -3.99 -12.45
CA GLY A 339 24.39 -4.47 -11.14
C GLY A 339 23.20 -5.44 -11.19
N GLY A 340 22.54 -5.58 -12.34
CA GLY A 340 21.37 -6.45 -12.49
C GLY A 340 21.76 -7.82 -13.00
N GLY A 341 22.21 -8.71 -12.12
CA GLY A 341 22.13 -10.14 -12.42
C GLY A 341 20.67 -10.53 -12.64
N GLU A 342 20.38 -11.35 -13.64
CA GLU A 342 19.05 -11.90 -13.89
C GLU A 342 18.43 -12.41 -12.56
N GLY A 343 17.41 -11.70 -12.05
CA GLY A 343 16.70 -12.04 -10.81
C GLY A 343 17.27 -11.51 -9.48
N GLY A 344 18.20 -10.55 -9.48
CA GLY A 344 18.88 -10.07 -8.28
C GLY A 344 18.25 -8.84 -7.62
N GLY A 345 17.42 -9.03 -6.59
CA GLY A 345 17.08 -7.95 -5.66
C GLY A 345 18.34 -7.38 -4.97
N PHE A 346 18.28 -6.11 -4.56
CA PHE A 346 19.41 -5.44 -3.91
C PHE A 346 19.77 -6.09 -2.57
N ASP A 347 20.90 -6.79 -2.52
CA ASP A 347 21.43 -7.28 -1.25
C ASP A 347 22.20 -6.15 -0.55
N LEU A 348 21.55 -5.52 0.44
CA LEU A 348 22.18 -4.50 1.28
C LEU A 348 23.21 -5.07 2.28
N SER A 349 23.60 -6.36 2.17
CA SER A 349 24.59 -6.96 3.05
C SER A 349 25.96 -6.26 2.99
N ASP A 350 26.33 -5.67 1.85
CA ASP A 350 27.52 -4.82 1.71
C ASP A 350 27.17 -3.33 1.82
N GLY A 351 27.16 -2.83 3.05
CA GLY A 351 26.83 -1.45 3.35
C GLY A 351 27.72 -0.41 2.66
N SER A 352 28.90 -0.77 2.14
CA SER A 352 29.77 0.17 1.41
C SER A 352 29.26 0.46 0.00
N VAL A 353 28.78 -0.56 -0.70
CA VAL A 353 28.19 -0.45 -2.05
C VAL A 353 26.88 0.34 -1.99
N VAL A 354 26.05 0.06 -0.97
CA VAL A 354 24.78 0.76 -0.80
C VAL A 354 24.97 2.25 -0.54
N GLN A 355 25.98 2.63 0.26
CA GLN A 355 26.30 4.04 0.50
C GLN A 355 26.72 4.76 -0.79
N GLN A 356 27.48 4.12 -1.67
CA GLN A 356 27.84 4.69 -2.97
C GLN A 356 26.60 4.88 -3.86
N ILE A 357 25.69 3.90 -3.87
CA ILE A 357 24.43 3.99 -4.62
C ILE A 357 23.57 5.14 -4.11
N ILE A 358 23.39 5.26 -2.78
CA ILE A 358 22.64 6.35 -2.15
C ILE A 358 23.25 7.71 -2.51
N GLN A 359 24.58 7.85 -2.41
CA GLN A 359 25.26 9.08 -2.79
C GLN A 359 25.08 9.41 -4.27
N GLY A 360 25.17 8.40 -5.14
CA GLY A 360 24.90 8.54 -6.56
C GLY A 360 23.47 9.00 -6.85
N LEU A 361 22.47 8.43 -6.16
CA LEU A 361 21.06 8.82 -6.31
C LEU A 361 20.82 10.27 -5.86
N LEU A 362 21.33 10.64 -4.69
CA LEU A 362 21.19 12.00 -4.15
C LEU A 362 21.92 13.05 -5.01
N ALA A 363 23.03 12.68 -5.65
CA ALA A 363 23.76 13.56 -6.55
C ALA A 363 23.08 13.76 -7.92
N ASN A 364 22.09 12.94 -8.27
CA ASN A 364 21.44 12.93 -9.59
C ASN A 364 19.91 13.11 -9.49
N PRO A 365 19.42 14.31 -9.11
CA PRO A 365 17.98 14.56 -8.95
C PRO A 365 17.17 14.34 -10.24
N ALA A 366 17.79 14.51 -11.41
CA ALA A 366 17.15 14.22 -12.70
C ALA A 366 16.80 12.73 -12.86
N ILE A 367 17.65 11.82 -12.33
CA ILE A 367 17.37 10.38 -12.34
C ILE A 367 16.20 10.07 -11.39
N LEU A 368 16.19 10.67 -10.20
CA LEU A 368 15.08 10.51 -9.27
C LEU A 368 13.75 10.95 -9.87
N GLN A 369 13.72 12.11 -10.54
CA GLN A 369 12.53 12.59 -11.24
C GLN A 369 12.11 11.67 -12.40
N GLN A 370 13.07 11.18 -13.20
CA GLN A 370 12.81 10.27 -14.32
C GLN A 370 12.11 8.99 -13.87
N PHE A 371 12.48 8.46 -12.71
CA PHE A 371 11.93 7.22 -12.16
C PHE A 371 10.83 7.45 -11.13
N ASN A 372 10.29 8.68 -11.01
CA ASN A 372 9.29 9.01 -9.99
C ASN A 372 9.70 8.53 -8.58
N ILE A 373 10.94 8.84 -8.17
CA ILE A 373 11.45 8.52 -6.84
C ILE A 373 11.57 9.83 -6.07
N SER A 374 10.92 9.92 -4.92
CA SER A 374 11.10 11.08 -4.06
C SER A 374 12.46 11.04 -3.33
N PRO A 375 13.07 12.19 -3.01
CA PRO A 375 14.27 12.22 -2.17
C PRO A 375 14.07 11.58 -0.77
N ALA A 376 12.83 11.52 -0.29
CA ALA A 376 12.50 10.88 0.98
C ALA A 376 12.71 9.36 0.92
N ILE A 377 12.44 8.72 -0.22
CA ILE A 377 12.69 7.28 -0.42
C ILE A 377 14.19 6.97 -0.37
N VAL A 378 15.03 7.79 -1.01
CA VAL A 378 16.49 7.63 -0.94
C VAL A 378 17.00 7.87 0.48
N SER A 379 16.39 8.82 1.20
CA SER A 379 16.70 9.06 2.61
C SER A 379 16.28 7.87 3.51
N ALA A 380 15.15 7.23 3.22
CA ALA A 380 14.70 6.03 3.90
C ALA A 380 15.69 4.86 3.71
N MET A 381 16.22 4.67 2.48
CA MET A 381 17.28 3.69 2.23
C MET A 381 18.53 3.96 3.07
N ALA A 382 18.95 5.23 3.16
CA ALA A 382 20.10 5.62 3.97
C ALA A 382 19.91 5.30 5.46
N ASN A 383 18.71 5.55 5.98
CA ASN A 383 18.35 5.17 7.35
C ASN A 383 18.35 3.65 7.53
N GLY A 384 17.86 2.89 6.55
CA GLY A 384 17.89 1.43 6.58
C GLY A 384 19.30 0.87 6.70
N VAL A 385 20.27 1.43 5.96
CA VAL A 385 21.68 1.06 6.07
C VAL A 385 22.24 1.38 7.45
N LYS A 386 21.90 2.55 8.01
CA LYS A 386 22.31 2.91 9.38
C LYS A 386 21.79 1.90 10.40
N ASN A 387 20.50 1.55 10.33
CA ASN A 387 19.88 0.55 11.20
C ASN A 387 20.57 -0.82 11.08
N LEU A 388 20.92 -1.25 9.86
CA LEU A 388 21.68 -2.48 9.65
C LEU A 388 23.06 -2.43 10.33
N MET A 389 23.79 -1.33 10.15
CA MET A 389 25.10 -1.15 10.77
C MET A 389 25.00 -1.12 12.30
N ALA A 390 23.98 -0.46 12.86
CA ALA A 390 23.71 -0.44 14.29
C ALA A 390 23.40 -1.83 14.83
N SER A 391 22.53 -2.60 14.15
CA SER A 391 22.23 -3.99 14.48
C SER A 391 23.47 -4.91 14.45
N ARG A 392 24.38 -4.68 13.49
CA ARG A 392 25.65 -5.41 13.41
C ARG A 392 26.59 -5.05 14.54
N ALA A 393 26.77 -3.75 14.82
CA ALA A 393 27.60 -3.27 15.93
C ALA A 393 27.04 -3.73 17.28
N SER A 394 25.72 -3.67 17.49
CA SER A 394 25.06 -4.20 18.68
C SER A 394 25.40 -5.66 18.92
N ARG A 395 25.27 -6.51 17.89
CA ARG A 395 25.63 -7.94 17.98
C ARG A 395 27.13 -8.17 18.18
N GLN A 396 27.98 -7.42 17.50
CA GLN A 396 29.42 -7.58 17.55
C GLN A 396 30.01 -7.15 18.91
N PHE A 397 29.51 -6.05 19.46
CA PHE A 397 30.05 -5.44 20.67
C PHE A 397 29.21 -5.71 21.93
N GLY A 398 28.07 -6.40 21.80
CA GLY A 398 27.17 -6.71 22.92
C GLY A 398 26.51 -5.47 23.54
N ILE A 399 26.38 -4.39 22.78
CA ILE A 399 25.75 -3.13 23.19
C ILE A 399 24.31 -3.09 22.70
N LYS A 400 23.46 -2.26 23.32
CA LYS A 400 22.10 -2.06 22.80
C LYS A 400 22.14 -1.38 21.43
N GLU A 401 21.17 -1.70 20.59
CA GLU A 401 21.06 -1.12 19.24
C GLU A 401 20.90 0.40 19.27
N GLU A 402 20.18 0.93 20.27
CA GLU A 402 20.06 2.38 20.53
C GLU A 402 21.43 3.05 20.79
N ASP A 403 22.36 2.36 21.45
CA ASP A 403 23.69 2.89 21.77
C ASP A 403 24.64 2.72 20.58
N ALA A 404 24.51 1.62 19.84
CA ALA A 404 25.20 1.43 18.57
C ALA A 404 24.84 2.52 17.55
N GLN A 405 23.55 2.90 17.49
CA GLN A 405 23.06 3.95 16.61
C GLN A 405 23.67 5.32 16.97
N LYS A 406 23.70 5.69 18.26
CA LYS A 406 24.34 6.94 18.74
C LYS A 406 25.82 7.01 18.37
N LEU A 407 26.55 5.90 18.48
CA LEU A 407 27.96 5.82 18.11
C LEU A 407 28.17 6.03 16.59
N LEU A 408 27.29 5.47 15.77
CA LEU A 408 27.35 5.64 14.31
C LEU A 408 26.97 7.05 13.86
N ASP A 409 26.08 7.73 14.59
CA ASP A 409 25.72 9.12 14.34
C ASP A 409 26.75 10.13 14.90
N GLY A 410 27.86 9.64 15.49
CA GLY A 410 29.01 10.46 15.89
C GLY A 410 28.92 11.12 17.27
N ALA A 411 28.11 10.55 18.19
CA ALA A 411 28.02 11.00 19.58
C ALA A 411 29.23 10.62 20.45
#